data_AF-A0A8X6I569-F1
#
_entry.id   AF-A0A8X6I569-F1
#
_cell.length_a   1.000
_cell.length_b   1.000
_cell.length_c   1.000
_cell.angle_alpha   90.00
_cell.angle_beta   90.00
_cell.angle_gamma   90.00
#
_symmetry.space_group_name_H-M   'P 1'
#
loop_
_entity.id
_entity.type
_entity.pdbx_description
1 polymer ?
#
loop_
_entity_poly.entity_id
_entity_poly.type
_entity_poly.pdbx_seq_one_letter_code
_entity_poly.pdbx_strand_id
1 'polypeptide(L)'
;MDKTLDNCSTSQLLVLIRGVYEGMIITQELTSLHNMYGTVTGEDIFNELTKPFADYNLDWTNLNYWIFDRGTNMSAIKKGLVILVKQTCNEKNTTNVPALCYSPASRVCIICGQ
;
A
#
# COMPACT_ATOMS: atom_id res chain seq x y z
N MET A 1 -2.85 -13.43 20.49
CA MET A 1 -2.43 -14.03 19.21
C MET A 1 -3.39 -15.17 18.98
N ASP A 2 -4.46 -14.93 18.21
CA ASP A 2 -5.37 -15.97 17.75
C ASP A 2 -5.37 -15.93 16.24
N LYS A 3 -4.60 -16.84 15.66
CA LYS A 3 -4.59 -17.10 14.22
C LYS A 3 -5.63 -18.18 13.99
N THR A 4 -6.88 -17.78 13.82
CA THR A 4 -7.90 -18.70 13.28
C THR A 4 -7.45 -19.04 11.87
N LEU A 5 -7.09 -20.31 11.67
CA LEU A 5 -6.78 -20.85 10.36
C LEU A 5 -8.09 -20.94 9.58
N ASP A 6 -8.51 -19.82 8.98
CA ASP A 6 -9.55 -19.86 7.97
C ASP A 6 -8.98 -20.67 6.79
N ASN A 7 -9.60 -21.82 6.54
CA ASN A 7 -9.20 -22.81 5.55
C ASN A 7 -9.51 -22.35 4.10
N CYS A 8 -9.78 -21.05 3.92
CA CYS A 8 -9.75 -20.38 2.64
C CYS A 8 -8.59 -19.37 2.69
N SER A 9 -7.46 -19.68 2.04
CA SER A 9 -6.27 -18.82 2.01
C SER A 9 -6.51 -17.54 1.17
N THR A 10 -7.48 -16.73 1.57
CA THR A 10 -7.86 -15.49 0.93
C THR A 10 -7.39 -14.36 1.84
N SER A 11 -6.33 -13.68 1.44
CA SER A 11 -5.93 -12.39 2.03
C SER A 11 -6.65 -11.26 1.28
N GLN A 12 -6.75 -10.08 1.89
CA GLN A 12 -7.30 -8.91 1.22
C GLN A 12 -6.28 -7.78 1.21
N LEU A 13 -6.18 -7.09 0.08
CA LEU A 13 -5.45 -5.85 -0.07
C LEU A 13 -6.47 -4.70 -0.12
N LEU A 14 -6.44 -3.86 0.90
CA LEU A 14 -7.16 -2.59 0.89
C LEU A 14 -6.17 -1.48 0.53
N VAL A 15 -6.51 -0.71 -0.50
CA VAL A 15 -5.77 0.51 -0.88
C VAL A 15 -6.64 1.71 -0.52
N LEU A 16 -6.13 2.53 0.39
CA LEU A 16 -6.79 3.76 0.80
C LEU A 16 -5.92 4.96 0.46
N ILE A 17 -6.56 6.03 0.00
CA ILE A 17 -5.93 7.34 -0.17
C ILE A 17 -6.39 8.24 0.97
N ARG A 18 -5.44 8.86 1.65
CA ARG A 18 -5.71 9.88 2.66
C ARG A 18 -5.25 11.24 2.19
N GLY A 19 -6.16 12.21 2.24
CA GLY A 19 -5.84 13.62 2.07
C GLY A 19 -5.62 14.27 3.44
N VAL A 20 -4.61 15.13 3.54
CA VAL A 20 -4.41 16.01 4.71
C VAL A 20 -4.51 17.46 4.23
N TYR A 21 -5.45 18.22 4.79
CA TYR A 21 -5.67 19.62 4.44
C TYR A 21 -5.24 20.56 5.58
N GLU A 22 -5.25 21.86 5.30
CA GLU A 22 -5.06 22.89 6.30
C GLU A 22 -5.97 22.68 7.53
N GLY A 23 -5.42 22.95 8.72
CA GLY A 23 -6.14 22.70 9.97
C GLY A 23 -6.19 21.24 10.42
N MET A 24 -5.33 20.37 9.87
CA MET A 24 -5.24 18.94 10.20
C MET A 24 -6.52 18.15 9.89
N ILE A 25 -7.29 18.59 8.90
CA ILE A 25 -8.44 17.85 8.41
C ILE A 25 -7.93 16.66 7.60
N ILE A 26 -8.31 15.45 8.01
CA ILE A 26 -7.92 14.21 7.35
C ILE A 26 -9.15 13.63 6.65
N THR A 27 -9.07 13.44 5.34
CA THR A 27 -10.04 12.62 4.60
C THR A 27 -9.41 11.26 4.28
N GLN A 28 -10.26 10.25 4.14
CA GLN A 28 -9.83 8.92 3.77
C GLN A 28 -10.85 8.31 2.81
N GLU A 29 -10.37 7.78 1.70
CA GLU A 29 -11.19 7.11 0.70
C GLU A 29 -10.63 5.72 0.40
N LEU A 30 -11.53 4.72 0.27
CA LEU A 30 -11.17 3.37 -0.14
C LEU A 30 -11.18 3.32 -1.66
N THR A 31 -10.01 3.33 -2.26
CA THR A 31 -9.84 3.39 -3.71
C THR A 31 -10.00 2.03 -4.36
N SER A 32 -9.54 0.97 -3.68
CA SER A 32 -9.76 -0.40 -4.13
C SER A 32 -9.68 -1.44 -3.01
N LEU A 33 -10.37 -2.57 -3.25
CA LEU A 33 -10.35 -3.77 -2.43
C LEU A 33 -10.08 -4.97 -3.33
N HIS A 34 -8.96 -5.65 -3.12
CA HIS A 34 -8.56 -6.81 -3.91
C HIS A 34 -8.51 -8.06 -3.03
N ASN A 35 -9.21 -9.11 -3.45
CA ASN A 35 -9.07 -10.43 -2.85
C ASN A 35 -7.82 -11.10 -3.44
N MET A 36 -6.91 -11.51 -2.58
CA MET A 36 -5.64 -12.15 -2.91
C MET A 36 -5.71 -13.61 -2.50
N TYR A 37 -5.59 -14.54 -3.44
CA TYR A 37 -5.75 -15.96 -3.19
C TYR A 37 -4.42 -16.71 -3.21
N GLY A 38 -4.25 -17.68 -2.31
CA GLY A 38 -3.09 -18.56 -2.28
C GLY A 38 -1.83 -17.87 -1.76
N THR A 39 -0.67 -18.24 -2.33
CA THR A 39 0.62 -17.63 -1.96
C THR A 39 0.76 -16.27 -2.63
N VAL A 40 0.65 -15.22 -1.83
CA VAL A 40 0.81 -13.83 -2.28
C VAL A 40 2.25 -13.39 -2.08
N THR A 41 2.85 -12.71 -3.06
CA THR A 41 4.19 -12.11 -2.98
C THR A 41 4.13 -10.59 -2.89
N GLY A 42 5.27 -9.93 -2.61
CA GLY A 42 5.34 -8.47 -2.64
C GLY A 42 5.07 -7.87 -4.04
N GLU A 43 5.40 -8.62 -5.09
CA GLU A 43 5.18 -8.24 -6.50
C GLU A 43 3.69 -8.31 -6.86
N ASP A 44 2.98 -9.35 -6.42
CA ASP A 44 1.52 -9.45 -6.61
C ASP A 44 0.80 -8.27 -5.96
N ILE A 45 1.21 -7.90 -4.74
CA ILE A 45 0.63 -6.76 -4.03
C ILE A 45 0.97 -5.45 -4.75
N PHE A 46 2.19 -5.30 -5.26
CA PHE A 46 2.60 -4.12 -6.01
C PHE A 46 1.75 -3.94 -7.28
N ASN A 47 1.55 -5.01 -8.04
CA ASN A 47 0.74 -4.98 -9.25
C ASN A 47 -0.69 -4.51 -8.97
N GLU A 48 -1.34 -5.05 -7.94
CA GLU A 48 -2.68 -4.58 -7.54
C GLU A 48 -2.68 -3.14 -7.01
N LEU A 49 -1.65 -2.74 -6.24
CA LEU A 49 -1.49 -1.38 -5.72
C LEU A 49 -1.39 -0.33 -6.83
N THR A 50 -0.79 -0.66 -7.97
CA THR A 50 -0.63 0.28 -9.08
C THR A 50 -1.90 0.51 -9.92
N LYS A 51 -2.88 -0.39 -9.87
CA LYS A 51 -4.12 -0.25 -10.68
C LYS A 51 -4.90 1.03 -10.36
N PRO A 52 -5.15 1.38 -9.08
CA PRO A 52 -5.74 2.67 -8.71
C PRO A 52 -5.07 3.90 -9.33
N PHE A 53 -3.76 3.88 -9.57
CA PHE A 53 -3.07 5.02 -10.17
C PHE A 53 -3.51 5.24 -11.63
N ALA A 54 -3.72 4.15 -12.36
CA ALA A 54 -4.27 4.22 -13.71
C ALA A 54 -5.76 4.57 -13.69
N ASP A 55 -6.54 3.89 -12.84
CA ASP A 55 -8.01 4.02 -12.81
C ASP A 55 -8.46 5.43 -12.42
N TYR A 56 -7.75 6.08 -11.49
CA TYR A 56 -8.07 7.42 -10.99
C TYR A 56 -7.12 8.50 -11.52
N ASN A 57 -6.27 8.16 -12.49
CA ASN A 57 -5.26 9.06 -13.05
C ASN A 57 -4.44 9.79 -11.97
N LEU A 58 -4.02 9.05 -10.95
CA LEU A 58 -3.24 9.58 -9.84
C LEU A 58 -1.78 9.68 -10.26
N ASP A 59 -1.19 10.85 -10.04
CA ASP A 59 0.24 11.01 -10.18
C ASP A 59 0.95 10.52 -8.90
N TRP A 60 2.02 9.75 -9.09
CA TRP A 60 2.92 9.32 -8.03
C TRP A 60 3.56 10.52 -7.32
N THR A 61 3.72 11.65 -8.01
CA THR A 61 4.27 12.90 -7.45
C THR A 61 3.35 13.58 -6.44
N ASN A 62 2.03 13.33 -6.49
CA ASN A 62 1.06 13.94 -5.57
C ASN A 62 1.02 13.27 -4.19
N LEU A 63 1.68 12.12 -4.06
CA LEU A 63 1.73 11.35 -2.82
C LEU A 63 2.93 11.79 -2.02
N ASN A 64 2.76 12.02 -0.72
CA ASN A 64 3.88 12.40 0.15
C ASN A 64 4.37 11.21 0.98
N TYR A 65 3.46 10.29 1.35
CA TYR A 65 3.82 9.16 2.20
C TYR A 65 3.14 7.87 1.76
N TRP A 66 3.84 6.77 1.98
CA TRP A 66 3.31 5.44 1.83
C TRP A 66 3.39 4.71 3.15
N ILE A 67 2.32 4.05 3.54
CA ILE A 67 2.20 3.31 4.77
C ILE A 67 1.75 1.89 4.43
N PHE A 68 2.63 0.93 4.68
CA PHE A 68 2.31 -0.48 4.50
C PHE A 68 2.31 -1.16 5.86
N ASP A 69 1.41 -2.11 6.05
CA ASP A 69 1.48 -3.02 7.19
C ASP A 69 2.77 -3.87 7.15
N ARG A 70 3.26 -4.29 8.31
CA ARG A 70 4.47 -5.09 8.42
C ARG A 70 4.17 -6.57 8.21
N GLY A 71 4.39 -7.05 6.99
CA GLY A 71 4.37 -8.48 6.65
C GLY A 71 5.62 -8.92 5.90
N THR A 72 5.88 -10.24 5.82
CA THR A 72 7.02 -10.79 5.07
C THR A 72 7.02 -10.37 3.60
N ASN A 73 5.84 -10.33 2.97
CA ASN A 73 5.66 -9.86 1.60
C ASN A 73 5.89 -8.35 1.43
N MET A 74 5.82 -7.59 2.53
CA MET A 74 5.98 -6.13 2.52
C MET A 74 7.45 -5.74 2.77
N SER A 75 8.11 -6.38 3.74
CA SER A 75 9.45 -6.01 4.22
C SER A 75 10.59 -6.89 3.71
N ALA A 76 10.35 -7.82 2.78
CA ALA A 76 11.41 -8.65 2.21
C ALA A 76 12.50 -7.80 1.52
N ILE A 77 13.76 -8.08 1.82
CA ILE A 77 14.93 -7.23 1.49
C ILE A 77 15.13 -7.04 -0.03
N LYS A 78 14.73 -8.02 -0.86
CA LYS A 78 14.96 -7.99 -2.32
C LYS A 78 13.71 -7.88 -3.17
N LYS A 79 12.56 -8.31 -2.64
CA LYS A 79 11.28 -8.42 -3.37
C LYS A 79 10.06 -8.00 -2.55
N GLY A 80 10.29 -7.34 -1.41
CA GLY A 80 9.20 -6.81 -0.60
C GLY A 80 8.57 -5.61 -1.27
N LEU A 81 7.27 -5.41 -1.05
CA LEU A 81 6.51 -4.27 -1.56
C LEU A 81 7.23 -2.93 -1.32
N VAL A 82 7.83 -2.73 -0.15
CA VAL A 82 8.55 -1.50 0.20
C VAL A 82 9.70 -1.23 -0.77
N ILE A 83 10.43 -2.26 -1.20
CA ILE A 83 11.55 -2.11 -2.13
C ILE A 83 11.06 -1.76 -3.52
N LEU A 84 9.99 -2.41 -3.98
CA LEU A 84 9.37 -2.14 -5.28
C LEU A 84 8.86 -0.70 -5.36
N VAL A 85 8.14 -0.24 -4.34
CA VAL A 85 7.65 1.14 -4.27
C VAL A 85 8.80 2.15 -4.24
N LYS A 86 9.88 1.89 -3.48
CA LYS A 86 11.08 2.75 -3.49
C LYS A 86 11.71 2.84 -4.88
N GLN A 87 11.83 1.71 -5.60
CA GLN A 87 12.38 1.68 -6.95
C GLN A 87 11.53 2.52 -7.91
N THR A 88 10.21 2.34 -7.90
CA THR A 88 9.29 3.13 -8.72
C THR A 88 9.32 4.62 -8.37
N CYS A 89 9.36 4.97 -7.07
CA CYS A 89 9.50 6.35 -6.64
C CYS A 89 10.79 7.00 -7.18
N ASN A 90 11.91 6.26 -7.18
CA ASN A 90 13.18 6.73 -7.75
C ASN A 90 13.10 6.90 -9.27
N GLU A 91 12.53 5.93 -9.99
CA GLU A 91 12.34 6.00 -11.45
C GLU A 91 11.46 7.20 -11.85
N LYS A 92 10.48 7.54 -11.01
CA LYS A 92 9.56 8.68 -11.20
C LYS A 92 10.10 10.00 -10.65
N ASN A 93 11.33 10.03 -10.11
CA ASN A 93 11.95 11.21 -9.48
C ASN A 93 11.10 11.84 -8.35
N THR A 94 10.48 11.00 -7.52
CA THR A 94 9.69 11.43 -6.35
C THR A 94 10.49 11.27 -5.05
N THR A 95 10.32 12.19 -4.10
CA THR A 95 11.01 12.18 -2.79
C THR A 95 10.27 11.37 -1.72
N ASN A 96 9.31 10.56 -2.13
CA ASN A 96 8.32 9.93 -1.25
C ASN A 96 8.96 8.82 -0.42
N VAL A 97 8.77 8.87 0.90
CA VAL A 97 9.37 7.88 1.80
C VAL A 97 8.31 6.84 2.19
N PRO A 98 8.48 5.57 1.78
CA PRO A 98 7.63 4.51 2.28
C PRO A 98 8.03 4.12 3.71
N ALA A 99 7.04 4.16 4.60
CA ALA A 99 7.12 3.77 5.98
C ALA A 99 6.39 2.43 6.21
N LEU A 100 6.93 1.63 7.13
CA LEU A 100 6.25 0.45 7.64
C LEU A 100 5.53 0.83 8.93
N CYS A 101 4.23 0.56 9.01
CA CYS A 101 3.46 0.70 10.23
C CYS A 101 3.07 -0.70 10.75
N TYR A 102 2.91 -0.82 12.06
CA TYR A 102 2.39 -2.04 12.67
C TYR A 102 0.86 -1.95 12.69
N SER A 103 0.18 -2.71 11.85
CA SER A 103 -1.27 -2.89 11.92
C SER A 103 -1.58 -4.38 12.15
N PRO A 104 -2.54 -4.73 13.03
CA PRO A 104 -3.00 -6.12 13.13
C PRO A 104 -3.78 -6.59 11.89
N ALA A 105 -4.06 -5.71 10.92
CA ALA A 105 -4.76 -6.02 9.69
C ALA A 105 -3.96 -5.52 8.48
N SER A 106 -3.76 -6.38 7.48
CA SER A 106 -3.03 -6.08 6.24
C SER A 106 -3.68 -4.93 5.47
N ARG A 107 -3.26 -3.70 5.75
CA ARG A 107 -3.79 -2.47 5.15
C ARG A 107 -2.66 -1.71 4.48
N VAL A 108 -2.89 -1.29 3.24
CA VAL A 108 -2.00 -0.37 2.53
C VAL A 108 -2.67 1.00 2.48
N CYS A 109 -2.00 1.98 3.06
CA CYS A 109 -2.47 3.35 3.13
C CYS A 109 -1.49 4.24 2.36
N ILE A 110 -2.03 4.95 1.39
CA ILE A 110 -1.32 5.95 0.59
C ILE A 110 -1.75 7.32 1.10
N ILE A 111 -0.81 8.23 1.39
CA ILE A 111 -1.13 9.59 1.81
C ILE A 111 -0.77 10.57 0.69
N CYS A 112 -1.79 11.23 0.17
CA CYS A 112 -1.69 12.39 -0.71
C CYS A 112 -1.62 13.64 0.19
N GLY A 113 -0.59 14.47 0.07
CA GLY A 113 -0.61 15.79 0.71
C GLY A 113 -0.63 16.86 -0.37
N GLN A 114 -1.41 17.92 -0.15
CA GLN A 114 -1.35 19.15 -0.93
C GLN A 114 -0.40 20.14 -0.28
#